data_AF-A0A485MHK7-F1
#
_entry.id   AF-A0A485MHK7-F1
#
_cell.length_a   1.000
_cell.length_b   1.000
_cell.length_c   1.000
_cell.angle_alpha   90.00
_cell.angle_beta   90.00
_cell.angle_gamma   90.00
#
_symmetry.space_group_name_H-M   'P 1'
#
loop_
_entity.id
_entity.type
_entity.pdbx_description
1 polymer ?
#
loop_
_entity_poly.entity_id
_entity_poly.type
_entity_poly.pdbx_seq_one_letter_code
_entity_poly.pdbx_strand_id
1 'polypeptide(L)'
;MHLRNYIRPVFIFVVPRPGMLFLQLLECLVHLHFSGSSSTVISESSSHMDLDGSEQDPEVKEYSPVCVGREDDIKKSKRMTAVVHDREVVIFYHKGEYHGMDIRCYHSGGPLHLGEIEEFDGRPCIVCPWHKYKITLATGEGLYQSINPRDPSAKPEWCSKGVKQRIHTVTVNNGNIYVTLSKEPFKCDSDFYATGDFKVIQSSF
;
A
#
# COMPACT_ATOMS: atom_id res chain seq x y z
N MET A 1 -5.25 46.53 19.07
CA MET A 1 -5.31 45.39 18.12
C MET A 1 -4.04 45.41 17.25
N HIS A 2 -3.05 44.60 17.59
CA HIS A 2 -1.79 44.50 16.83
C HIS A 2 -1.94 43.42 15.74
N LEU A 3 -2.01 43.83 14.47
CA LEU A 3 -1.84 42.92 13.34
C LEU A 3 -0.34 42.67 13.14
N ARG A 4 0.12 41.44 13.40
CA ARG A 4 1.45 40.98 12.98
C ARG A 4 1.33 40.35 11.58
N ASN A 5 1.88 41.05 10.61
CA ASN A 5 2.13 40.54 9.25
C ASN A 5 3.15 39.41 9.31
N TYR A 6 2.75 38.20 8.88
CA TYR A 6 3.65 37.05 8.78
C TYR A 6 4.02 36.84 7.31
N ILE A 7 5.21 37.31 6.94
CA ILE A 7 5.83 37.08 5.63
C ILE A 7 6.38 35.64 5.65
N ARG A 8 5.89 34.81 4.74
CA ARG A 8 6.38 33.44 4.54
C ARG A 8 7.71 33.44 3.76
N PRO A 9 8.73 32.67 4.17
CA PRO A 9 9.97 32.57 3.42
C PRO A 9 9.77 31.72 2.16
N VAL A 10 10.23 32.25 1.02
CA VAL A 10 10.33 31.56 -0.26
C VAL A 10 11.55 30.64 -0.21
N PHE A 11 11.34 29.33 -0.19
CA PHE A 11 12.42 28.37 -0.38
C PHE A 11 12.69 28.20 -1.88
N ILE A 12 13.86 28.68 -2.32
CA ILE A 12 14.39 28.45 -3.67
C ILE A 12 14.94 27.02 -3.70
N PHE A 13 14.26 26.12 -4.40
CA PHE A 13 14.77 24.79 -4.71
C PHE A 13 15.81 24.88 -5.82
N VAL A 14 17.06 24.58 -5.49
CA VAL A 14 18.13 24.37 -6.48
C VAL A 14 17.93 22.97 -7.08
N VAL A 15 17.65 22.93 -8.38
CA VAL A 15 17.53 21.69 -9.17
C VAL A 15 18.94 21.23 -9.58
N PRO A 16 19.38 20.00 -9.28
CA PRO A 16 20.62 19.48 -9.86
C PRO A 16 20.38 19.05 -11.30
N ARG A 17 21.16 19.60 -12.24
CA ARG A 17 21.19 19.17 -13.64
C ARG A 17 21.98 17.85 -13.79
N PRO A 18 21.63 16.98 -14.75
CA PRO A 18 22.40 15.78 -15.07
C PRO A 18 23.44 16.06 -16.17
N GLY A 19 24.64 15.47 -16.02
CA GLY A 19 25.66 15.41 -17.07
C GLY A 19 27.06 15.18 -16.48
N MET A 20 27.58 13.95 -16.52
CA MET A 20 28.46 13.39 -17.56
C MET A 20 29.94 13.82 -17.39
N LEU A 21 30.79 12.88 -16.96
CA LEU A 21 32.25 12.81 -17.20
C LEU A 21 32.70 11.39 -16.80
N PHE A 22 32.85 10.44 -17.73
CA PHE A 22 34.00 10.14 -18.60
C PHE A 22 35.06 9.23 -17.94
N LEU A 23 35.32 8.13 -18.67
CA LEU A 23 36.27 7.02 -18.54
C LEU A 23 37.55 7.20 -17.69
N GLN A 24 37.93 6.10 -17.01
CA GLN A 24 39.25 5.44 -17.09
C GLN A 24 39.13 4.04 -16.40
N LEU A 25 39.31 2.93 -17.14
CA LEU A 25 40.55 2.11 -17.28
C LEU A 25 40.91 1.40 -15.94
N LEU A 26 41.23 0.10 -15.80
CA LEU A 26 41.68 -0.97 -16.70
C LEU A 26 41.76 -2.29 -15.86
N GLU A 27 41.41 -3.43 -16.45
CA GLU A 27 41.88 -4.83 -16.24
C GLU A 27 41.97 -5.49 -14.83
N CYS A 28 41.35 -6.68 -14.70
CA CYS A 28 42.02 -7.87 -14.13
C CYS A 28 41.26 -9.17 -14.47
N LEU A 29 41.63 -9.78 -15.60
CA LEU A 29 41.25 -11.15 -15.98
C LEU A 29 42.31 -12.12 -15.43
N VAL A 30 41.91 -13.09 -14.59
CA VAL A 30 42.73 -14.28 -14.31
C VAL A 30 41.93 -15.52 -14.66
N HIS A 31 42.41 -16.20 -15.70
CA HIS A 31 41.99 -17.52 -16.17
C HIS A 31 42.20 -18.59 -15.09
N LEU A 32 41.22 -19.49 -14.94
CA LEU A 32 41.43 -20.83 -14.44
C LEU A 32 40.73 -21.81 -15.39
N HIS A 33 41.53 -22.46 -16.23
CA HIS A 33 41.20 -23.74 -16.85
C HIS A 33 41.93 -24.83 -16.06
N PHE A 34 41.22 -25.87 -15.62
CA PHE A 34 41.80 -27.20 -15.58
C PHE A 34 40.72 -28.27 -15.75
N SER A 35 40.92 -29.08 -16.79
CA SER A 35 40.19 -30.29 -17.19
C SER A 35 40.55 -31.49 -16.32
N GLY A 36 39.63 -32.45 -16.15
CA GLY A 36 39.97 -33.78 -15.62
C GLY A 36 38.78 -34.75 -15.55
N SER A 37 38.83 -35.78 -16.36
CA SER A 37 37.82 -36.83 -16.59
C SER A 37 37.85 -37.99 -15.57
N SER A 38 36.76 -38.75 -15.51
CA SER A 38 36.70 -40.24 -15.59
C SER A 38 35.79 -40.92 -14.56
N SER A 39 35.12 -41.95 -15.06
CA SER A 39 34.04 -42.80 -14.55
C SER A 39 34.42 -43.69 -13.35
N THR A 40 33.45 -44.20 -12.57
CA THR A 40 33.01 -45.62 -12.46
C THR A 40 32.00 -45.81 -11.30
N VAL A 41 31.12 -46.80 -11.48
CA VAL A 41 29.91 -47.25 -10.76
C VAL A 41 30.20 -47.91 -9.40
N ILE A 42 29.23 -47.95 -8.45
CA ILE A 42 28.73 -49.15 -7.71
C ILE A 42 27.78 -48.82 -6.50
N SER A 43 26.66 -49.57 -6.48
CA SER A 43 25.80 -50.11 -5.39
C SER A 43 24.92 -49.24 -4.47
N GLU A 44 23.62 -49.60 -4.47
CA GLU A 44 22.70 -49.95 -3.35
C GLU A 44 22.75 -49.10 -2.06
N SER A 45 21.65 -48.57 -1.52
CA SER A 45 20.47 -49.31 -1.07
C SER A 45 19.43 -48.34 -0.47
N SER A 46 18.19 -48.82 -0.47
CA SER A 46 16.96 -48.33 0.19
C SER A 46 17.11 -47.54 1.50
N SER A 47 16.47 -46.38 1.59
CA SER A 47 15.66 -46.00 2.76
C SER A 47 14.74 -44.80 2.49
N HIS A 48 13.45 -45.01 2.77
CA HIS A 48 12.44 -44.02 3.18
C HIS A 48 12.08 -42.88 2.20
N MET A 49 10.94 -43.03 1.54
CA MET A 49 10.21 -41.93 0.93
C MET A 49 9.42 -41.22 2.04
N ASP A 50 10.04 -40.22 2.69
CA ASP A 50 9.28 -39.28 3.51
C ASP A 50 8.54 -38.32 2.58
N LEU A 51 7.32 -38.73 2.21
CA LEU A 51 6.31 -37.87 1.61
C LEU A 51 5.66 -37.02 2.71
N ASP A 52 6.37 -36.01 3.19
CA ASP A 52 5.72 -34.83 3.78
C ASP A 52 6.57 -33.57 3.56
N GLY A 53 6.54 -33.11 2.32
CA GLY A 53 6.98 -31.79 1.94
C GLY A 53 5.87 -31.20 1.08
N SER A 54 4.78 -30.77 1.71
CA SER A 54 3.85 -29.86 1.03
C SER A 54 4.60 -28.55 0.79
N GLU A 55 5.33 -28.49 -0.32
CA GLU A 55 5.82 -27.25 -0.91
C GLU A 55 4.57 -26.42 -1.25
N GLN A 56 4.11 -25.65 -0.27
CA GLN A 56 3.08 -24.65 -0.49
C GLN A 56 3.71 -23.62 -1.43
N ASP A 57 3.13 -23.51 -2.62
CA ASP A 57 3.44 -22.48 -3.59
C ASP A 57 3.57 -21.12 -2.87
N PRO A 58 4.73 -20.43 -2.97
CA PRO A 58 4.95 -19.15 -2.30
C PRO A 58 3.86 -18.11 -2.63
N GLU A 59 3.20 -18.22 -3.79
CA GLU A 59 2.09 -17.33 -4.16
C GLU A 59 0.84 -17.52 -3.26
N VAL A 60 0.63 -18.71 -2.67
CA VAL A 60 -0.56 -19.01 -1.86
C VAL A 60 -0.45 -18.44 -0.44
N LYS A 61 0.76 -18.29 0.09
CA LYS A 61 0.99 -17.73 1.44
C LYS A 61 0.75 -16.23 1.54
N GLU A 62 1.06 -15.47 0.49
CA GLU A 62 1.00 -14.00 0.51
C GLU A 62 -0.44 -13.43 0.49
N TYR A 63 -1.44 -14.29 0.28
CA TYR A 63 -2.86 -13.89 0.23
C TYR A 63 -3.73 -14.66 1.22
N SER A 64 -3.14 -15.37 2.18
CA SER A 64 -3.92 -15.98 3.26
C SER A 64 -4.46 -14.88 4.19
N PRO A 65 -5.67 -15.03 4.76
CA PRO A 65 -6.21 -14.09 5.73
C PRO A 65 -5.29 -13.96 6.96
N VAL A 66 -5.02 -12.73 7.40
CA VAL A 66 -4.22 -12.44 8.61
C VAL A 66 -5.12 -11.90 9.69
N CYS A 67 -5.04 -12.47 10.91
CA CYS A 67 -5.74 -11.94 12.08
C CYS A 67 -5.09 -10.62 12.50
N VAL A 68 -5.88 -9.53 12.54
CA VAL A 68 -5.37 -8.17 12.83
C VAL A 68 -5.84 -7.62 14.19
N GLY A 69 -6.72 -8.33 14.89
CA GLY A 69 -7.19 -7.92 16.22
C GLY A 69 -8.58 -8.42 16.55
N ARG A 70 -9.12 -7.97 17.69
CA ARG A 70 -10.47 -8.32 18.15
C ARG A 70 -11.52 -7.38 17.58
N GLU A 71 -12.70 -7.94 17.35
CA GLU A 71 -13.86 -7.20 16.86
C GLU A 71 -14.32 -6.11 17.85
N ASP A 72 -14.31 -6.41 19.15
CA ASP A 72 -14.71 -5.46 20.20
C ASP A 72 -13.83 -4.20 20.21
N ASP A 73 -12.52 -4.38 19.97
CA ASP A 73 -11.53 -3.31 20.02
C ASP A 73 -11.75 -2.31 18.87
N ILE A 74 -12.01 -2.81 17.65
CA ILE A 74 -12.31 -1.93 16.51
C ILE A 74 -13.70 -1.30 16.64
N LYS A 75 -14.71 -2.00 17.17
CA LYS A 75 -16.04 -1.42 17.41
C LYS A 75 -15.98 -0.21 18.35
N LYS A 76 -15.08 -0.26 19.34
CA LYS A 76 -14.82 0.80 20.31
C LYS A 76 -13.98 1.95 19.71
N SER A 77 -12.84 1.63 19.09
CA SER A 77 -11.90 2.62 18.54
C SER A 77 -12.32 3.22 17.20
N LYS A 78 -13.27 2.58 16.50
CA LYS A 78 -13.72 2.88 15.13
C LYS A 78 -12.69 2.68 14.03
N ARG A 79 -11.42 2.47 14.35
CA ARG A 79 -10.36 2.18 13.37
C ARG A 79 -9.17 1.49 14.03
N MET A 80 -8.43 0.72 13.25
CA MET A 80 -7.13 0.14 13.62
C MET A 80 -6.22 0.04 12.40
N THR A 81 -4.93 -0.15 12.63
CA THR A 81 -3.91 -0.33 11.58
C THR A 81 -3.21 -1.67 11.78
N ALA A 82 -2.79 -2.29 10.69
CA ALA A 82 -2.07 -3.56 10.73
C ALA A 82 -1.07 -3.66 9.59
N VAL A 83 -0.12 -4.60 9.72
CA VAL A 83 0.74 -5.04 8.62
C VAL A 83 0.27 -6.42 8.21
N VAL A 84 -0.05 -6.60 6.93
CA VAL A 84 -0.55 -7.84 6.35
C VAL A 84 0.35 -8.17 5.17
N HIS A 85 1.14 -9.24 5.27
CA HIS A 85 2.13 -9.64 4.25
C HIS A 85 2.98 -8.45 3.76
N ASP A 86 3.64 -7.79 4.71
CA ASP A 86 4.46 -6.58 4.51
C ASP A 86 3.74 -5.34 3.95
N ARG A 87 2.41 -5.35 3.85
CA ARG A 87 1.61 -4.21 3.41
C ARG A 87 0.91 -3.55 4.60
N GLU A 88 1.17 -2.27 4.81
CA GLU A 88 0.48 -1.50 5.87
C GLU A 88 -0.95 -1.14 5.44
N VAL A 89 -1.93 -1.54 6.25
CA VAL A 89 -3.36 -1.32 5.99
C VAL A 89 -4.03 -0.59 7.15
N VAL A 90 -5.12 0.10 6.85
CA VAL A 90 -6.05 0.65 7.84
C VAL A 90 -7.41 -0.02 7.68
N ILE A 91 -8.02 -0.37 8.81
CA ILE A 91 -9.37 -0.90 8.90
C ILE A 91 -10.24 0.14 9.61
N PHE A 92 -11.37 0.47 9.00
CA PHE A 92 -12.40 1.33 9.58
C PHE A 92 -13.63 0.51 9.92
N TYR A 93 -14.27 0.84 11.06
CA TYR A 93 -15.60 0.38 11.41
C TYR A 93 -16.57 1.56 11.36
N HIS A 94 -17.46 1.56 10.37
CA HIS A 94 -18.39 2.65 10.13
C HIS A 94 -19.79 2.11 9.83
N LYS A 95 -20.81 2.62 10.53
CA LYS A 95 -22.23 2.23 10.36
C LYS A 95 -22.50 0.71 10.34
N GLY A 96 -21.72 -0.07 11.10
CA GLY A 96 -21.89 -1.53 11.18
C GLY A 96 -21.06 -2.32 10.18
N GLU A 97 -20.33 -1.65 9.29
CA GLU A 97 -19.52 -2.27 8.25
C GLU A 97 -18.02 -2.09 8.51
N TYR A 98 -17.23 -3.01 7.96
CA TYR A 98 -15.77 -2.99 8.03
C TYR A 98 -15.18 -2.69 6.66
N HIS A 99 -14.23 -1.76 6.61
CA HIS A 99 -13.58 -1.34 5.37
C HIS A 99 -12.06 -1.37 5.56
N GLY A 100 -11.37 -2.21 4.80
CA GLY A 100 -9.91 -2.30 4.79
C GLY A 100 -9.35 -1.61 3.56
N MET A 101 -8.30 -0.80 3.71
CA MET A 101 -7.60 -0.20 2.57
C MET A 101 -6.14 0.08 2.90
N ASP A 102 -5.34 0.38 1.89
CA ASP A 102 -3.97 0.87 2.09
C ASP A 102 -3.94 2.06 3.06
N ILE A 103 -2.99 2.07 3.99
CA ILE A 103 -2.89 3.14 5.00
C ILE A 103 -2.43 4.49 4.42
N ARG A 104 -1.69 4.46 3.31
CA ARG A 104 -1.07 5.63 2.68
C ARG A 104 -1.93 6.14 1.53
N CYS A 105 -2.29 7.43 1.56
CA CYS A 105 -3.13 8.05 0.55
C CYS A 105 -2.46 8.04 -0.83
N TYR A 106 -3.19 7.60 -1.85
CA TYR A 106 -2.72 7.53 -3.24
C TYR A 106 -2.18 8.85 -3.82
N HIS A 107 -2.56 10.01 -3.25
CA HIS A 107 -2.14 11.30 -3.79
C HIS A 107 -0.67 11.60 -3.51
N SER A 108 -0.23 11.41 -2.27
CA SER A 108 1.13 11.77 -1.83
C SER A 108 1.62 10.99 -0.61
N GLY A 109 1.02 9.84 -0.28
CA GLY A 109 1.42 9.01 0.85
C GLY A 109 0.90 9.46 2.22
N GLY A 110 -0.10 10.34 2.26
CA GLY A 110 -0.64 10.88 3.52
C GLY A 110 -1.29 9.82 4.43
N PRO A 111 -1.28 10.01 5.76
CA PRO A 111 -1.71 9.01 6.73
C PRO A 111 -3.25 8.94 6.82
N LEU A 112 -3.88 8.01 6.09
CA LEU A 112 -5.34 7.90 6.06
C LEU A 112 -5.93 7.47 7.41
N HIS A 113 -5.19 6.73 8.22
CA HIS A 113 -5.60 6.37 9.57
C HIS A 113 -5.77 7.57 10.52
N LEU A 114 -5.29 8.76 10.16
CA LEU A 114 -5.51 10.03 10.87
C LEU A 114 -6.55 10.93 10.22
N GLY A 115 -7.19 10.48 9.13
CA GLY A 115 -8.24 11.24 8.44
C GLY A 115 -9.59 11.17 9.15
N GLU A 116 -10.52 12.05 8.76
CA GLU A 116 -11.90 12.01 9.24
C GLU A 116 -12.80 11.28 8.24
N ILE A 117 -13.82 10.58 8.75
CA ILE A 117 -14.85 9.96 7.90
C ILE A 117 -16.01 10.93 7.78
N GLU A 118 -16.30 11.35 6.55
CA GLU A 118 -17.36 12.29 6.20
C GLU A 118 -18.20 11.73 5.06
N GLU A 119 -19.43 12.23 4.88
CA GLU A 119 -20.33 11.77 3.82
C GLU A 119 -20.34 12.77 2.66
N PHE A 120 -20.05 12.28 1.45
CA PHE A 120 -20.09 13.06 0.22
C PHE A 120 -20.91 12.30 -0.81
N ASP A 121 -21.91 12.94 -1.39
CA ASP A 121 -22.77 12.30 -2.40
C ASP A 121 -23.43 11.01 -1.88
N GLY A 122 -23.84 11.01 -0.60
CA GLY A 122 -24.39 9.85 0.10
C GLY A 122 -23.39 8.71 0.38
N ARG A 123 -22.10 8.91 0.08
CA ARG A 123 -21.04 7.90 0.22
C ARG A 123 -20.10 8.24 1.37
N PRO A 124 -19.88 7.34 2.34
CA PRO A 124 -18.89 7.56 3.38
C PRO A 124 -17.48 7.54 2.79
N CYS A 125 -16.70 8.56 3.10
CA CYS A 125 -15.34 8.72 2.59
C CYS A 125 -14.37 9.04 3.73
N ILE A 126 -13.17 8.47 3.65
CA ILE A 126 -12.03 8.95 4.43
C ILE A 126 -11.45 10.21 3.77
N VAL A 127 -11.27 11.27 4.56
CA VAL A 127 -10.69 12.54 4.12
C VAL A 127 -9.22 12.58 4.51
N CYS A 128 -8.34 12.57 3.51
CA CYS A 128 -6.90 12.62 3.75
C CYS A 128 -6.52 13.91 4.52
N PRO A 129 -5.78 13.82 5.63
CA PRO A 129 -5.47 14.99 6.44
C PRO A 129 -4.57 16.01 5.73
N TRP A 130 -3.72 15.58 4.80
CA TRP A 130 -2.76 16.44 4.09
C TRP A 130 -3.43 17.33 3.04
N HIS A 131 -4.14 16.75 2.08
CA HIS A 131 -4.67 17.49 0.91
C HIS A 131 -6.19 17.40 0.74
N LYS A 132 -6.90 16.84 1.73
CA LYS A 132 -8.37 16.77 1.78
C LYS A 132 -9.03 16.01 0.62
N TYR A 133 -8.28 15.11 0.01
CA TYR A 133 -8.79 14.13 -0.94
C TYR A 133 -9.79 13.20 -0.25
N LYS A 134 -10.91 12.95 -0.92
CA LYS A 134 -12.03 12.16 -0.40
C LYS A 134 -11.99 10.81 -1.08
N ILE A 135 -11.90 9.74 -0.30
CA ILE A 135 -11.78 8.38 -0.80
C ILE A 135 -12.92 7.56 -0.23
N THR A 136 -13.76 6.96 -1.09
CA THR A 136 -14.89 6.15 -0.62
C THR A 136 -14.41 4.95 0.18
N LEU A 137 -15.08 4.65 1.29
CA LEU A 137 -14.71 3.51 2.13
C LEU A 137 -14.98 2.16 1.44
N ALA A 138 -16.07 2.08 0.69
CA ALA A 138 -16.50 0.83 0.06
C ALA A 138 -15.68 0.46 -1.18
N THR A 139 -15.32 1.44 -2.01
CA THR A 139 -14.74 1.20 -3.35
C THR A 139 -13.35 1.80 -3.56
N GLY A 140 -12.87 2.66 -2.66
CA GLY A 140 -11.57 3.32 -2.79
C GLY A 140 -11.53 4.37 -3.90
N GLU A 141 -12.69 4.86 -4.34
CA GLU A 141 -12.81 5.87 -5.39
C GLU A 141 -12.45 7.26 -4.89
N GLY A 142 -11.68 8.01 -5.68
CA GLY A 142 -11.37 9.40 -5.39
C GLY A 142 -12.48 10.35 -5.85
N LEU A 143 -13.19 11.00 -4.93
CA LEU A 143 -14.28 11.92 -5.25
C LEU A 143 -13.82 13.38 -5.37
N TYR A 144 -14.45 14.12 -6.29
CA TYR A 144 -14.28 15.56 -6.45
C TYR A 144 -15.57 16.21 -6.95
N GLN A 145 -15.67 17.52 -6.79
CA GLN A 145 -16.75 18.31 -7.40
C GLN A 145 -16.26 18.91 -8.70
N SER A 146 -16.98 18.64 -9.79
CA SER A 146 -16.81 19.33 -11.06
C SER A 146 -17.50 20.69 -11.00
N ILE A 147 -16.77 21.75 -11.36
CA ILE A 147 -17.27 23.12 -11.40
C ILE A 147 -17.14 23.60 -12.84
N ASN A 148 -18.21 24.13 -13.41
CA ASN A 148 -18.16 24.75 -14.73
C ASN A 148 -17.63 26.18 -14.60
N PRO A 149 -16.41 26.50 -15.08
CA PRO A 149 -15.87 27.85 -14.96
C PRO A 149 -16.62 28.88 -15.83
N ARG A 150 -17.37 28.43 -16.84
CA ARG A 150 -18.17 29.30 -17.72
C ARG A 150 -19.53 29.65 -17.12
N ASP A 151 -19.98 28.88 -16.14
CA ASP A 151 -21.19 29.15 -15.37
C ASP A 151 -20.93 28.87 -13.88
N PRO A 152 -20.34 29.84 -13.16
CA PRO A 152 -20.06 29.68 -11.73
C PRO A 152 -21.32 29.54 -10.86
N SER A 153 -22.51 29.81 -11.41
CA SER A 153 -23.79 29.67 -10.70
C SER A 153 -24.35 28.24 -10.77
N ALA A 154 -23.84 27.41 -11.68
CA ALA A 154 -24.18 26.00 -11.76
C ALA A 154 -23.80 25.28 -10.47
N LYS A 155 -24.69 24.40 -9.99
CA LYS A 155 -24.41 23.59 -8.81
C LYS A 155 -23.26 22.63 -9.12
N PRO A 156 -22.24 22.52 -8.24
CA PRO A 156 -21.17 21.56 -8.44
C PRO A 156 -21.70 20.13 -8.45
N GLU A 157 -21.24 19.31 -9.39
CA GLU A 157 -21.62 17.91 -9.51
C GLU A 157 -20.52 17.02 -8.93
N TRP A 158 -20.90 15.99 -8.17
CA TRP A 158 -19.96 15.01 -7.68
C TRP A 158 -19.52 14.07 -8.80
N CYS A 159 -18.21 13.87 -8.90
CA CYS A 159 -17.59 13.03 -9.90
C CYS A 159 -16.57 12.08 -9.23
N SER A 160 -16.34 10.94 -9.87
CA SER A 160 -15.34 9.95 -9.44
C SER A 160 -14.13 9.96 -10.37
N LYS A 161 -12.94 9.80 -9.79
CA LYS A 161 -11.68 9.54 -10.52
C LYS A 161 -11.46 8.04 -10.80
N GLY A 162 -12.46 7.20 -10.52
CA GLY A 162 -12.31 5.74 -10.46
C GLY A 162 -11.63 5.29 -9.17
N VAL A 163 -11.34 3.99 -9.08
CA VAL A 163 -10.64 3.38 -7.94
C VAL A 163 -9.21 3.91 -7.86
N LYS A 164 -8.88 4.57 -6.75
CA LYS A 164 -7.59 5.21 -6.51
C LYS A 164 -6.87 4.69 -5.28
N GLN A 165 -7.61 4.20 -4.31
CA GLN A 165 -7.11 3.56 -3.11
C GLN A 165 -7.49 2.07 -3.14
N ARG A 166 -6.51 1.18 -2.99
CA ARG A 166 -6.79 -0.27 -2.97
C ARG A 166 -7.59 -0.64 -1.73
N ILE A 167 -8.72 -1.32 -1.96
CA ILE A 167 -9.55 -1.90 -0.91
C ILE A 167 -9.11 -3.35 -0.67
N HIS A 168 -9.17 -3.77 0.58
CA HIS A 168 -8.86 -5.12 1.04
C HIS A 168 -10.07 -5.74 1.72
N THR A 169 -10.17 -7.06 1.63
CA THR A 169 -11.30 -7.79 2.21
C THR A 169 -11.12 -7.89 3.72
N VAL A 170 -12.14 -7.48 4.46
CA VAL A 170 -12.20 -7.63 5.92
C VAL A 170 -13.29 -8.63 6.27
N THR A 171 -12.95 -9.63 7.06
CA THR A 171 -13.89 -10.64 7.53
C THR A 171 -13.84 -10.73 9.06
N VAL A 172 -14.96 -11.14 9.65
CA VAL A 172 -15.08 -11.37 11.10
C VAL A 172 -15.32 -12.86 11.30
N ASN A 173 -14.51 -13.49 12.14
CA ASN A 173 -14.70 -14.89 12.53
C ASN A 173 -14.36 -15.06 14.01
N ASN A 174 -15.29 -15.66 14.77
CA ASN A 174 -15.15 -15.93 16.20
C ASN A 174 -14.66 -14.71 17.03
N GLY A 175 -15.21 -13.53 16.75
CA GLY A 175 -14.87 -12.28 17.45
C GLY A 175 -13.51 -11.68 17.07
N ASN A 176 -12.85 -12.19 16.02
CA ASN A 176 -11.60 -11.67 15.50
C ASN A 176 -11.78 -11.08 14.09
N ILE A 177 -11.02 -10.03 13.80
CA ILE A 177 -10.95 -9.39 12.49
C ILE A 177 -9.81 -10.03 11.69
N TYR A 178 -10.10 -10.40 10.45
CA TYR A 178 -9.13 -10.89 9.50
C TYR A 178 -9.10 -10.00 8.26
N VAL A 179 -7.91 -9.74 7.75
CA VAL A 179 -7.70 -9.00 6.49
C VAL A 179 -7.08 -9.91 5.45
N THR A 180 -7.63 -9.86 4.24
CA THR A 180 -7.07 -10.53 3.05
C THR A 180 -6.73 -9.48 2.01
N LEU A 181 -5.48 -9.46 1.54
CA LEU A 181 -5.04 -8.50 0.52
C LEU A 181 -5.77 -8.76 -0.81
N SER A 182 -6.19 -7.69 -1.48
CA SER A 182 -6.90 -7.77 -2.76
C SER A 182 -5.92 -7.70 -3.93
N LYS A 183 -6.10 -8.60 -4.90
CA LYS A 183 -5.43 -8.55 -6.20
C LYS A 183 -6.12 -7.62 -7.21
N GLU A 184 -7.36 -7.22 -6.94
CA GLU A 184 -8.16 -6.40 -7.84
C GLU A 184 -8.35 -4.97 -7.31
N PRO A 185 -8.33 -3.95 -8.19
CA PRO A 185 -7.93 -4.04 -9.60
C PRO A 185 -6.44 -4.38 -9.76
N PHE A 186 -6.02 -4.80 -10.96
CA PHE A 186 -4.62 -5.17 -11.25
C PHE A 186 -3.61 -4.13 -10.76
N LYS A 187 -3.93 -2.83 -10.93
CA LYS A 187 -3.12 -1.72 -10.45
C LYS A 187 -4.00 -0.65 -9.81
N CYS A 188 -3.51 -0.06 -8.74
CA CYS A 188 -4.10 1.07 -8.05
C CYS A 188 -3.05 2.15 -7.78
N ASP A 189 -3.42 3.42 -7.77
CA ASP A 189 -2.48 4.54 -7.55
C ASP A 189 -1.81 4.43 -6.16
N SER A 190 -2.52 3.90 -5.15
CA SER A 190 -1.96 3.68 -3.81
C SER A 190 -0.86 2.61 -3.73
N ASP A 191 -0.74 1.71 -4.71
CA ASP A 191 0.28 0.66 -4.72
C ASP A 191 1.71 1.21 -4.64
N PHE A 192 1.91 2.39 -5.23
CA PHE A 192 3.18 3.12 -5.21
C PHE A 192 3.64 3.43 -3.78
N TYR A 193 2.72 3.69 -2.85
CA TYR A 193 3.03 4.03 -1.46
C TYR A 193 2.93 2.83 -0.51
N ALA A 194 2.50 1.67 -1.02
CA ALA A 194 2.30 0.45 -0.24
C ALA A 194 3.45 -0.56 -0.41
N THR A 195 4.28 -0.40 -1.45
CA THR A 195 5.36 -1.35 -1.82
C THR A 195 6.69 -0.62 -2.06
N GLY A 196 7.82 -1.30 -1.81
CA GLY A 196 9.17 -0.81 -2.14
C GLY A 196 9.78 0.27 -1.22
N ASP A 197 10.74 1.03 -1.76
CA ASP A 197 11.57 2.04 -1.07
C ASP A 197 10.79 3.25 -0.53
N PHE A 198 9.53 3.41 -0.95
CA PHE A 198 8.65 4.49 -0.50
C PHE A 198 7.79 4.10 0.71
N LYS A 199 7.97 2.89 1.26
CA LYS A 199 7.46 2.55 2.58
C LYS A 199 8.10 3.50 3.60
N VAL A 200 7.27 4.33 4.24
CA VAL A 200 7.73 5.25 5.29
C VAL A 200 8.23 4.49 6.52
N ILE A 201 7.84 3.21 6.66
CA ILE A 201 8.37 2.28 7.66
C ILE A 201 9.04 1.12 6.91
N GLN A 202 10.38 1.14 6.84
CA GLN A 202 11.15 -0.02 6.41
C GLN A 202 11.18 -1.02 7.57
N SER A 203 10.76 -2.27 7.32
CA SER A 203 11.05 -3.36 8.24
C SER A 203 12.57 -3.52 8.29
N SER A 204 13.16 -3.15 9.42
CA SER A 204 14.55 -3.47 9.70
C SER A 204 14.59 -4.97 9.96
N PHE A 205 15.01 -5.76 8.97
CA PHE A 205 15.39 -7.16 9.19
C PHE A 205 16.62 -7.22 10.09
#